data_AF-A0A354IAZ6-F1
#
_entry.id   AF-A0A354IAZ6-F1
#
_cell.length_a   1.000
_cell.length_b   1.000
_cell.length_c   1.000
_cell.angle_alpha   90.00
_cell.angle_beta   90.00
_cell.angle_gamma   90.00
#
_symmetry.space_group_name_H-M   'P 1'
#
loop_
_entity.id
_entity.type
_entity.pdbx_description
1 polymer ?
#
loop_
_entity_poly.entity_id
_entity_poly.type
_entity_poly.pdbx_seq_one_letter_code
_entity_poly.pdbx_strand_id
1 'polypeptide(L)' 'QDGFYFVGDNQTEIEGPLKHSQLLAKVTHIRRKGRLFSIKHPVYLLISRAWLFLRPIRPYISRPMGTLWRAIHKKLPLN' A
#
# COMPACT_ATOMS: atom_id res chain seq x y z
N GLN A 1 -14.93 -6.20 19.30
CA GLN A 1 -15.30 -7.13 18.21
C GLN A 1 -14.01 -7.83 17.80
N ASP A 2 -13.93 -9.15 17.98
CA ASP A 2 -12.74 -9.91 17.58
C ASP A 2 -12.85 -10.23 16.09
N GLY A 3 -11.92 -9.71 15.30
CA GLY A 3 -11.87 -9.97 13.88
C GLY A 3 -10.76 -9.21 13.18
N PHE A 4 -10.50 -9.59 11.95
CA PHE A 4 -9.40 -9.05 11.17
C PHE A 4 -9.86 -7.85 10.35
N TYR A 5 -9.05 -6.81 10.34
CA TYR A 5 -9.27 -5.63 9.51
C TYR A 5 -8.30 -5.63 8.35
N PHE A 6 -8.80 -5.43 7.14
CA PHE A 6 -8.00 -5.37 5.93
C PHE A 6 -8.09 -4.00 5.30
N VAL A 7 -7.00 -3.61 4.65
CA VAL A 7 -6.95 -2.40 3.85
C VAL A 7 -5.94 -2.61 2.75
N GLY A 8 -6.33 -2.31 1.52
CA GLY A 8 -5.45 -2.32 0.36
C GLY A 8 -4.65 -1.02 0.22
N ASP A 9 -3.56 -1.11 -0.54
CA ASP A 9 -2.70 0.05 -0.84
C ASP A 9 -3.41 1.17 -1.61
N ASN A 10 -4.48 0.84 -2.35
CA ASN A 10 -5.30 1.82 -3.07
C ASN A 10 -6.71 1.97 -2.49
N GLN A 11 -6.97 1.42 -1.30
CA GLN A 11 -8.26 1.56 -0.61
C GLN A 11 -8.17 2.62 0.48
N THR A 12 -9.28 3.34 0.67
CA THR A 12 -9.44 4.33 1.76
C THR A 12 -10.24 3.73 2.91
N GLU A 13 -11.25 2.93 2.59
CA GLU A 13 -12.09 2.23 3.56
C GLU A 13 -11.38 0.99 4.11
N ILE A 14 -11.63 0.71 5.39
CA ILE A 14 -11.12 -0.48 6.08
C ILE A 14 -12.21 -1.54 6.00
N GLU A 15 -11.86 -2.71 5.50
CA GLU A 15 -12.75 -3.86 5.46
C GLU A 15 -12.73 -4.61 6.80
N GLY A 16 -13.90 -4.94 7.35
CA GLY A 16 -14.03 -5.80 8.52
C GLY A 16 -15.02 -5.31 9.59
N PRO A 17 -15.09 -6.01 10.73
CA PRO A 17 -14.23 -7.15 11.10
C PRO A 17 -14.55 -8.43 10.31
N LEU A 18 -13.53 -9.04 9.72
CA LEU A 18 -13.63 -10.36 9.08
C LEU A 18 -13.41 -11.47 10.11
N LYS A 19 -14.22 -12.54 10.00
CA LYS A 19 -14.07 -13.73 10.83
C LYS A 19 -12.84 -14.52 10.38
N HIS A 20 -12.19 -15.24 11.30
CA HIS A 20 -11.04 -16.10 10.98
C HIS A 20 -11.37 -17.13 9.89
N SER A 21 -12.61 -17.65 9.85
CA SER A 21 -13.06 -18.60 8.82
C SER A 21 -13.08 -18.03 7.39
N GLN A 22 -13.07 -16.70 7.23
CA GLN A 22 -13.01 -16.03 5.93
C GLN A 22 -11.57 -15.86 5.44
N LEU A 23 -10.56 -16.14 6.28
CA LEU A 23 -9.16 -16.05 5.91
C LEU A 23 -8.71 -17.33 5.21
N LEU A 24 -8.44 -17.22 3.91
CA LEU A 24 -8.01 -18.37 3.10
C LEU A 24 -6.49 -18.60 3.16
N ALA A 25 -5.70 -17.52 3.26
CA ALA A 25 -4.26 -17.61 3.18
C ALA A 25 -3.55 -16.42 3.84
N LYS A 26 -2.25 -16.59 4.12
CA LYS A 26 -1.34 -15.54 4.58
C LYS A 26 -0.10 -15.48 3.69
N VAL A 27 0.27 -14.29 3.26
CA VAL A 27 1.47 -14.06 2.44
C VAL A 27 2.73 -14.28 3.28
N THR A 28 3.64 -15.13 2.80
CA THR A 28 4.93 -15.42 3.47
C THR A 28 6.14 -14.87 2.71
N HIS A 29 6.05 -14.83 1.37
CA HIS A 29 7.11 -14.36 0.48
C HIS A 29 6.51 -13.60 -0.72
N ILE A 30 7.29 -12.68 -1.27
CA ILE A 30 6.92 -11.86 -2.42
C ILE A 30 8.01 -11.99 -3.48
N ARG A 31 7.61 -12.32 -4.71
CA ARG A 31 8.51 -12.35 -5.88
C ARG A 31 8.25 -11.13 -6.76
N ARG A 32 9.26 -10.28 -6.94
CA ARG A 32 9.16 -9.05 -7.75
C ARG A 32 10.47 -8.77 -8.47
N LYS A 33 10.40 -8.43 -9.76
CA LYS A 33 11.57 -8.14 -10.62
C LYS A 33 12.66 -9.23 -10.52
N GLY A 34 12.26 -10.50 -10.56
CA GLY A 34 13.16 -11.65 -10.46
C GLY A 34 13.71 -11.95 -9.05
N ARG A 35 13.40 -11.12 -8.04
CA ARG A 35 13.86 -11.31 -6.66
C ARG A 35 12.73 -11.86 -5.78
N LEU A 36 13.01 -12.90 -5.01
CA LEU A 36 12.12 -13.44 -3.98
C LEU A 36 12.59 -12.96 -2.61
N PHE A 37 11.71 -12.38 -1.80
CA PHE A 37 12.04 -11.98 -0.44
C PHE A 37 10.92 -12.34 0.53
N SER A 38 11.29 -12.63 1.78
CA SER A 38 10.32 -12.91 2.85
C SER A 38 9.62 -11.62 3.28
N ILE A 39 8.35 -11.72 3.66
CA ILE A 39 7.63 -10.60 4.31
C ILE A 39 8.28 -10.18 5.64
N LYS A 40 9.18 -11.00 6.20
CA LYS A 40 9.97 -10.66 7.40
C LYS A 40 11.18 -9.77 7.11
N HIS A 41 11.43 -9.40 5.85
CA HIS A 41 12.54 -8.52 5.50
C HIS A 41 12.39 -7.15 6.19
N PRO A 42 13.40 -6.68 6.94
CA PRO A 42 13.23 -5.54 7.86
C PRO A 42 12.86 -4.24 7.12
N VAL A 43 13.52 -3.96 5.99
CA VAL A 43 13.22 -2.76 5.17
C VAL A 43 11.79 -2.81 4.63
N TYR A 44 11.32 -4.00 4.23
CA TYR A 44 9.96 -4.15 3.71
C TYR A 44 8.93 -3.88 4.82
N LEU A 45 9.13 -4.45 6.01
CA LEU A 45 8.28 -4.22 7.17
C LEU A 45 8.25 -2.74 7.59
N LEU A 46 9.42 -2.08 7.63
CA LEU A 46 9.50 -0.66 8.00
C LEU A 46 8.70 0.21 7.02
N ILE A 47 8.90 0.02 5.71
CA ILE A 47 8.17 0.78 4.69
C ILE A 47 6.68 0.49 4.75
N SER A 48 6.27 -0.78 4.86
CA SER A 48 4.85 -1.16 4.96
C SER A 48 4.17 -0.59 6.21
N ARG A 49 4.85 -0.58 7.36
CA ARG A 49 4.32 0.02 8.60
C ARG A 49 4.22 1.53 8.49
N ALA A 50 5.25 2.19 7.96
CA ALA A 50 5.23 3.63 7.72
C ALA A 50 4.09 4.01 6.77
N TRP A 51 3.87 3.21 5.72
CA TRP A 51 2.79 3.42 4.77
C TRP A 51 1.39 3.29 5.39
N LEU A 52 1.17 2.29 6.25
CA LEU A 52 -0.08 2.14 7.00
C LEU A 52 -0.29 3.28 8.00
N PHE A 53 0.78 3.72 8.68
CA PHE A 53 0.73 4.85 9.61
C PHE A 53 0.40 6.17 8.90
N LEU A 54 0.93 6.37 7.68
CA LEU A 54 0.66 7.54 6.84
C LEU A 54 -0.70 7.51 6.14
N ARG A 55 -1.46 6.41 6.22
CA ARG A 55 -2.78 6.26 5.59
C ARG A 55 -3.75 7.45 5.82
N PRO A 56 -3.94 8.01 7.04
CA PRO A 56 -4.81 9.19 7.22
C PRO A 56 -4.33 10.43 6.46
N ILE A 57 -3.02 10.53 6.22
CA ILE A 57 -2.39 11.69 5.55
C ILE A 57 -2.29 11.45 4.04
N ARG A 58 -2.44 10.20 3.56
CA ARG A 58 -2.33 9.81 2.15
C ARG A 58 -3.06 10.74 1.17
N PRO A 59 -4.34 11.13 1.35
CA PRO A 59 -5.03 12.00 0.39
C PRO A 59 -4.43 13.39 0.29
N TYR A 60 -3.79 13.89 1.35
CA TYR A 60 -3.13 15.20 1.36
C TYR A 60 -1.77 15.18 0.65
N ILE A 61 -1.15 14.01 0.52
CA ILE A 61 0.12 13.85 -0.21
C ILE A 61 -0.12 13.50 -1.67
N SER A 62 -1.02 12.56 -1.95
CA SER A 62 -1.21 12.00 -3.30
C SER A 62 -1.84 13.00 -4.28
N ARG A 63 -2.77 13.84 -3.82
CA ARG A 63 -3.45 14.85 -4.64
C ARG A 63 -2.50 15.94 -5.17
N PRO A 64 -1.70 16.65 -4.32
CA PRO A 64 -0.76 17.65 -4.82
C PRO A 64 0.37 17.01 -5.63
N MET A 65 0.89 15.84 -5.21
CA MET A 65 1.94 15.12 -5.94
C MET A 65 1.47 14.73 -7.35
N GLY A 66 0.25 14.21 -7.48
CA GLY A 66 -0.32 13.84 -8.78
C GLY A 66 -0.61 15.04 -9.67
N THR A 67 -1.00 16.18 -9.11
CA THR A 67 -1.19 17.44 -9.85
C THR A 67 0.14 18.01 -10.32
N LEU A 68 1.16 18.00 -9.46
CA LEU A 68 2.53 18.41 -9.79
C LEU A 68 3.12 17.52 -10.89
N TRP A 69 2.98 16.20 -10.77
CA TRP A 69 3.47 15.24 -11.78
C TRP A 69 2.81 15.45 -13.15
N ARG A 70 1.48 15.66 -13.18
CA ARG A 70 0.74 16.01 -14.40
C ARG A 70 1.20 17.34 -15.00
N ALA A 71 1.48 18.35 -14.17
CA ALA A 71 1.98 19.64 -14.64
C ALA A 71 3.39 19.53 -15.25
N ILE A 72 4.27 18.72 -14.64
CA ILE A 72 5.61 18.44 -15.17
C ILE A 72 5.51 17.68 -16.50
N HIS A 73 4.71 16.61 -16.58
CA HIS A 73 4.56 15.82 -17.80
C HIS A 73 3.87 16.59 -18.94
N LYS A 74 2.95 17.49 -18.64
CA LYS A 74 2.33 18.36 -19.67
C LYS A 74 3.34 19.36 -20.26
N LYS A 75 4.42 19.68 -19.53
CA LYS A 75 5.50 20.57 -19.99
C LYS A 75 6.66 19.87 -20.68
N LEU A 76 6.75 18.54 -20.61
CA LEU A 76 7.72 17.76 -21.38
C LEU A 76 7.08 17.37 -22.72
N PRO A 77 7.49 17.97 -23.86
CA PRO A 77 7.20 17.36 -25.15
C PRO A 77 7.92 16.01 -25.18
N LEU A 78 7.15 14.93 -25.31
CA LEU A 78 7.69 13.64 -25.70
C LEU A 78 8.27 13.84 -27.11
N ASN A 79 9.60 13.85 -27.19
CA ASN A 79 10.33 13.75 -28.45
C ASN A 79 10.37 12.27 -28.86
#